data_AF-A0A8T7LV69-F1
#
_entry.id   AF-A0A8T7LV69-F1
#
_cell.length_a   1.000
_cell.length_b   1.000
_cell.length_c   1.000
_cell.angle_alpha   90.00
_cell.angle_beta   90.00
_cell.angle_gamma   90.00
#
_symmetry.space_group_name_H-M   'P 1'
#
loop_
_entity.id
_entity.type
_entity.pdbx_description
1 polymer ?
#
loop_
_entity_poly.entity_id
_entity_poly.type
_entity_poly.pdbx_seq_one_letter_code
_entity_poly.pdbx_strand_id
1 'polypeptide(L)'
;MELKIYNAHSRRKEKLPDHKGLIKLYVSAPLLEDKRTPATLRLNCLLDWLGKALQRKRLKFERVSEAATADCLLITDEEERKQAAFTLLPGAPDLAINPGDLIGFSPAELRYWLASTHYRDNMPPLRALTDSATALERLRSSISRLKAQNTNGGLAESGKASASVEEWRNRFYEQIADDLNLPRALTVLWAMLLQSDLDDASRLRLLAEFDRVLGFELGLDNPAPAEPKNEPTRYPDKKAKNPVTGREGAKGTPRMSDSKNKPFQKKPQQREQQQKEETQGLLRLKNSRIVRSFLREEDRFDFTVCLVSRQNLPELKITLNSLLAQVINSKRTVETIVVDLNGAEETTTYLQTLNTAYRNFRALFAEDLGVAAARNIAFRQARGRWLLLLEPGLKLKGDLFDALYHRLYAMEEYALYGLAGLKLERQEGKAVGLSLTGAHPDALEGSLLCFRRVLVEDEVGFMDEHFRHPYALEADYSYNFKDKGFGLMILPDIEPLLERTDQLGTSPHYGFSPEEEERQRRKNWELFLRSWNLQ
;
A
#
# COMPACT_ATOMS: atom_id res chain seq x y z
N MET A 1 -13.20 -10.26 35.62
CA MET A 1 -12.86 -10.84 34.30
C MET A 1 -11.41 -11.28 34.31
N GLU A 2 -11.14 -12.55 34.01
CA GLU A 2 -9.79 -13.14 33.97
C GLU A 2 -9.31 -13.14 32.52
N LEU A 3 -8.03 -12.83 32.26
CA LEU A 3 -7.46 -12.91 30.91
C LEU A 3 -6.99 -14.35 30.67
N LYS A 4 -7.66 -15.06 29.76
CA LYS A 4 -7.37 -16.46 29.43
C LYS A 4 -6.76 -16.52 28.04
N ILE A 5 -5.49 -16.89 27.95
CA ILE A 5 -4.72 -16.91 26.70
C ILE A 5 -4.34 -18.35 26.35
N TYR A 6 -4.39 -18.69 25.07
CA TYR A 6 -3.89 -19.95 24.57
C TYR A 6 -2.36 -19.96 24.58
N ASN A 7 -1.81 -20.85 25.38
CA ASN A 7 -0.38 -21.06 25.50
C ASN A 7 0.05 -22.14 24.49
N ALA A 8 0.82 -21.77 23.48
CA ALA A 8 1.29 -22.70 22.44
C ALA A 8 2.25 -23.76 23.00
N HIS A 9 2.93 -23.47 24.11
CA HIS A 9 3.84 -24.41 24.76
C HIS A 9 3.07 -25.57 25.40
N SER A 10 2.05 -25.28 26.20
CA SER A 10 1.22 -26.28 26.88
C SER A 10 0.02 -26.77 26.05
N ARG A 11 -0.28 -26.09 24.94
CA ARG A 11 -1.43 -26.32 24.04
C ARG A 11 -2.79 -26.21 24.75
N ARG A 12 -2.90 -25.34 25.74
CA ARG A 12 -4.13 -25.12 26.51
C ARG A 12 -4.39 -23.63 26.69
N LYS A 13 -5.67 -23.28 26.85
CA LYS A 13 -6.08 -21.94 27.27
C LYS A 13 -5.90 -21.84 28.78
N GLU A 14 -5.04 -20.93 29.20
CA GLU A 14 -4.56 -20.77 30.57
C GLU A 14 -4.82 -19.35 31.05
N LYS A 15 -5.05 -19.21 32.35
CA LYS A 15 -5.21 -17.91 32.98
C LYS A 15 -3.84 -17.23 33.06
N LEU A 16 -3.75 -16.02 32.53
CA LEU A 16 -2.55 -15.21 32.67
C LEU A 16 -2.36 -14.85 34.17
N PRO A 17 -1.13 -14.82 34.71
CA PRO A 17 -0.91 -14.50 36.11
C PRO A 17 -1.47 -13.11 36.46
N ASP A 18 -2.24 -13.05 37.54
CA ASP A 18 -2.94 -11.84 38.01
C ASP A 18 -2.19 -11.14 39.18
N HIS A 19 -0.98 -11.57 39.54
CA HIS A 19 -0.22 -10.95 40.63
C HIS A 19 0.34 -9.58 40.21
N LYS A 20 0.54 -8.68 41.18
CA LYS A 20 1.00 -7.29 40.95
C LYS A 20 2.45 -7.16 40.48
N GLY A 21 3.12 -8.28 40.17
CA GLY A 21 4.48 -8.32 39.64
C GLY A 21 4.58 -7.69 38.25
N LEU A 22 5.81 -7.41 37.81
CA LEU A 22 6.07 -6.88 36.48
C LEU A 22 5.98 -8.02 35.45
N ILE A 23 5.02 -7.94 34.52
CA ILE A 23 4.92 -8.89 33.40
C ILE A 23 5.86 -8.44 32.29
N LYS A 24 6.85 -9.26 31.93
CA LYS A 24 7.71 -8.95 30.79
C LYS A 24 7.15 -9.58 29.51
N LEU A 25 6.93 -8.74 28.52
CA LEU A 25 6.48 -9.12 27.19
C LEU A 25 7.69 -9.09 26.25
N TYR A 26 8.24 -10.26 25.97
CA TYR A 26 9.35 -10.42 25.06
C TYR A 26 8.82 -10.61 23.65
N VAL A 27 9.14 -9.66 22.78
CA VAL A 27 8.95 -9.83 21.34
C VAL A 27 10.27 -10.25 20.76
N SER A 28 10.26 -11.43 20.15
CA SER A 28 11.31 -11.81 19.23
C SER A 28 11.05 -11.07 17.92
N ALA A 29 11.48 -9.80 17.85
CA ALA A 29 11.49 -9.06 16.60
C ALA A 29 12.80 -9.39 15.88
N PRO A 30 12.78 -9.68 14.57
CA PRO A 30 14.03 -9.75 13.82
C PRO A 30 14.79 -8.43 14.01
N LEU A 31 16.11 -8.53 14.12
CA LEU A 31 17.02 -7.38 14.26
C LEU A 31 16.53 -6.23 13.36
N LEU A 32 16.41 -5.05 13.96
CA LEU A 32 15.85 -3.79 13.41
C LEU A 32 16.39 -3.39 12.02
N GLU A 33 17.42 -4.07 11.52
CA GLU A 33 18.07 -3.79 10.26
C GLU A 33 17.48 -4.55 9.06
N ASP A 34 16.71 -5.65 9.20
CA ASP A 34 16.57 -6.55 8.04
C ASP A 34 15.15 -6.85 7.50
N LYS A 35 14.03 -6.82 8.24
CA LYS A 35 12.73 -7.25 7.63
C LYS A 35 11.48 -6.54 8.16
N ARG A 36 11.03 -5.48 7.46
CA ARG A 36 9.68 -4.91 7.60
C ARG A 36 8.65 -5.87 6.96
N THR A 37 8.36 -7.01 7.59
CA THR A 37 7.41 -8.00 7.04
C THR A 37 6.00 -7.85 7.61
N PRO A 38 4.96 -8.34 6.91
CA PRO A 38 3.61 -8.44 7.47
C PRO A 38 3.56 -9.24 8.78
N ALA A 39 4.43 -10.25 8.94
CA ALA A 39 4.57 -11.01 10.19
C ALA A 39 5.01 -10.12 11.36
N THR A 40 6.03 -9.30 11.16
CA THR A 40 6.52 -8.33 12.16
C THR A 40 5.44 -7.30 12.51
N LEU A 41 4.71 -6.81 11.51
CA LEU A 41 3.57 -5.91 11.74
C LEU A 41 2.50 -6.57 12.61
N ARG A 42 2.15 -7.83 12.33
CA ARG A 42 1.17 -8.60 13.12
C ARG A 42 1.61 -8.81 14.55
N LEU A 43 2.88 -9.18 14.76
CA LEU A 43 3.46 -9.34 16.10
C LEU A 43 3.43 -8.04 16.91
N ASN A 44 3.77 -6.92 16.29
CA ASN A 44 3.71 -5.61 16.94
C ASN A 44 2.27 -5.21 17.31
N CYS A 45 1.29 -5.48 16.43
CA CYS A 45 -0.11 -5.25 16.74
C CYS A 45 -0.59 -6.13 17.90
N LEU A 46 -0.23 -7.43 17.89
CA LEU A 46 -0.56 -8.38 18.94
C LEU A 46 0.02 -7.96 20.30
N LEU A 47 1.30 -7.57 20.32
CA LEU A 47 1.95 -7.05 21.51
C LEU A 47 1.19 -5.84 22.06
N ASP A 48 0.80 -4.90 21.19
CA ASP A 48 0.11 -3.69 21.62
C ASP A 48 -1.29 -4.00 22.18
N TRP A 49 -2.05 -4.88 21.52
CA TRP A 49 -3.37 -5.31 22.01
C TRP A 49 -3.28 -6.02 23.36
N LEU A 50 -2.31 -6.92 23.53
CA LEU A 50 -2.08 -7.57 24.82
C LEU A 50 -1.69 -6.54 25.89
N GLY A 51 -0.75 -5.64 25.59
CA GLY A 51 -0.32 -4.59 26.52
C GLY A 51 -1.50 -3.71 26.97
N LYS A 52 -2.39 -3.32 26.05
CA LYS A 52 -3.61 -2.55 26.37
C LYS A 52 -4.61 -3.36 27.20
N ALA A 53 -4.75 -4.66 26.93
CA ALA A 53 -5.58 -5.55 27.75
C ALA A 53 -5.05 -5.67 29.19
N LEU A 54 -3.72 -5.76 29.36
CA LEU A 54 -3.04 -5.76 30.67
C LEU A 54 -3.18 -4.42 31.39
N GLN A 55 -2.99 -3.30 30.70
CA GLN A 55 -3.13 -1.96 31.28
C GLN A 55 -4.54 -1.73 31.82
N ARG A 56 -5.57 -2.23 31.13
CA ARG A 56 -6.97 -2.19 31.59
C ARG A 56 -7.18 -2.97 32.90
N LYS A 57 -6.38 -4.02 33.14
CA LYS A 57 -6.32 -4.78 34.39
C LYS A 57 -5.47 -4.12 35.48
N ARG A 58 -4.82 -2.99 35.17
CA ARG A 58 -3.84 -2.31 36.04
C ARG A 58 -2.63 -3.19 36.34
N LEU A 59 -2.31 -4.14 35.45
CA LEU A 59 -1.09 -4.94 35.52
C LEU A 59 0.05 -4.13 34.90
N LYS A 60 1.21 -4.14 35.56
CA LYS A 60 2.42 -3.52 35.03
C LYS A 60 3.04 -4.45 34.00
N PHE A 61 3.47 -3.91 32.88
CA PHE A 61 4.22 -4.68 31.90
C PHE A 61 5.39 -3.90 31.33
N GLU A 62 6.43 -4.62 30.92
CA GLU A 62 7.60 -4.09 30.22
C GLU A 62 7.71 -4.79 28.86
N ARG A 63 7.99 -4.02 27.80
CA ARG A 63 8.28 -4.57 26.48
C ARG A 63 9.79 -4.79 26.38
N VAL A 64 10.20 -6.04 26.17
CA VAL A 64 11.61 -6.38 26.01
C VAL A 64 11.86 -6.82 24.56
N SER A 65 12.74 -6.08 23.88
CA SER A 65 13.21 -6.42 22.53
C SER A 65 14.55 -7.16 22.63
N GLU A 66 14.53 -8.48 22.67
CA GLU A 66 15.74 -9.31 22.59
C GLU A 66 15.89 -9.94 21.20
N ALA A 67 17.13 -10.07 20.73
CA ALA A 67 17.51 -10.57 19.41
C ALA A 67 17.38 -12.10 19.26
N ALA A 68 16.35 -12.70 19.84
CA ALA A 68 16.01 -14.10 19.60
C ALA A 68 15.28 -14.24 18.25
N THR A 69 15.31 -15.45 17.67
CA THR A 69 15.06 -15.73 16.25
C THR A 69 13.69 -16.34 15.94
N ALA A 70 12.65 -16.06 16.72
CA ALA A 70 11.33 -16.72 16.62
C ALA A 70 10.15 -15.77 16.28
N ASP A 71 9.27 -16.18 15.37
CA ASP A 71 8.02 -15.46 15.04
C ASP A 71 6.92 -15.63 16.11
N CYS A 72 7.24 -15.37 17.38
CA CYS A 72 6.33 -15.56 18.51
C CYS A 72 6.48 -14.48 19.59
N LEU A 73 5.45 -14.38 20.44
CA LEU A 73 5.45 -13.52 21.62
C LEU A 73 5.62 -14.40 22.87
N LEU A 74 6.62 -14.08 23.69
CA LEU A 74 6.88 -14.76 24.95
C LEU A 74 6.44 -13.87 26.11
N ILE A 75 5.72 -14.45 27.06
CA ILE A 75 5.30 -13.77 28.28
C ILE A 75 6.00 -14.45 29.44
N THR A 76 6.70 -13.68 30.24
CA THR A 76 7.38 -14.16 31.45
C THR A 76 6.98 -13.31 32.64
N ASP A 77 7.04 -13.95 33.80
CA ASP A 77 6.95 -13.29 35.10
C ASP A 77 8.37 -13.11 35.65
N GLU A 78 8.65 -11.98 36.29
CA GLU A 78 9.96 -11.74 36.93
C GLU A 78 10.21 -12.64 38.13
N GLU A 79 9.17 -13.08 38.85
CA GLU A 79 9.36 -13.71 40.16
C GLU A 79 9.74 -15.19 40.08
N GLU A 80 9.37 -15.95 39.04
CA GLU A 80 9.74 -17.36 38.93
C GLU A 80 9.88 -17.85 37.46
N ARG A 81 11.11 -18.18 37.06
CA ARG A 81 11.59 -19.16 36.04
C ARG A 81 12.47 -18.58 34.93
N LYS A 82 13.55 -19.33 34.63
CA LYS A 82 14.44 -19.17 33.47
C LYS A 82 13.80 -19.57 32.12
N GLN A 83 12.47 -19.66 32.04
CA GLN A 83 11.73 -20.24 30.90
C GLN A 83 10.38 -19.52 30.71
N ALA A 84 9.96 -19.30 29.46
CA ALA A 84 8.75 -18.54 29.16
C ALA A 84 7.49 -19.17 29.77
N ALA A 85 6.67 -18.37 30.48
CA ALA A 85 5.43 -18.83 31.10
C ALA A 85 4.34 -19.05 30.04
N PHE A 86 4.28 -18.18 29.02
CA PHE A 86 3.40 -18.34 27.87
C PHE A 86 4.16 -18.10 26.57
N THR A 87 3.75 -18.84 25.54
CA THR A 87 4.14 -18.58 24.15
C THR A 87 2.89 -18.36 23.32
N LEU A 88 2.73 -17.16 22.76
CA LEU A 88 1.70 -16.86 21.78
C LEU A 88 2.34 -16.99 20.40
N LEU A 89 1.82 -17.93 19.61
CA LEU A 89 2.24 -18.14 18.24
C LEU A 89 1.14 -17.61 17.31
N PRO A 90 1.37 -16.47 16.61
CA PRO A 90 0.47 -16.04 15.56
C PRO A 90 0.40 -17.09 14.46
N GLY A 91 -0.75 -17.20 13.79
CA GLY A 91 -0.84 -18.04 12.60
C GLY A 91 0.08 -17.52 11.50
N ALA A 92 0.47 -18.43 10.60
CA ALA A 92 1.52 -18.16 9.63
C ALA A 92 1.21 -16.89 8.82
N PRO A 93 2.22 -16.04 8.55
CA PRO A 93 2.08 -14.98 7.57
C PRO A 93 1.75 -15.63 6.23
N ASP A 94 0.84 -15.03 5.48
CA ASP A 94 0.66 -15.43 4.08
C ASP A 94 1.91 -14.98 3.32
N LEU A 95 2.70 -15.95 2.83
CA LEU A 95 3.95 -15.71 2.12
C LEU A 95 3.75 -14.91 0.83
N ALA A 96 2.50 -14.80 0.35
CA ALA A 96 2.15 -13.97 -0.79
C ALA A 96 2.08 -12.46 -0.48
N ILE A 97 2.01 -12.06 0.80
CA ILE A 97 1.87 -10.65 1.17
C ILE A 97 3.26 -10.02 1.29
N ASN A 98 3.55 -9.08 0.40
CA ASN A 98 4.77 -8.31 0.42
C ASN A 98 4.57 -6.98 1.16
N PRO A 99 5.64 -6.38 1.72
CA PRO A 99 5.55 -5.06 2.38
C PRO A 99 5.03 -3.96 1.44
N GLY A 100 5.29 -4.10 0.13
CA GLY A 100 4.78 -3.21 -0.92
C GLY A 100 3.26 -3.21 -1.03
N ASP A 101 2.61 -4.35 -0.78
CA ASP A 101 1.15 -4.51 -0.87
C ASP A 101 0.41 -3.72 0.23
N LEU A 102 1.12 -3.39 1.31
CA LEU A 102 0.60 -2.62 2.44
C LEU A 102 0.80 -1.10 2.25
N ILE A 103 1.58 -0.69 1.24
CA ILE A 103 1.84 0.73 0.97
C ILE A 103 0.55 1.39 0.50
N GLY A 104 0.21 2.49 1.17
CA GLY A 104 -1.02 3.24 0.86
C GLY A 104 -2.16 2.99 1.83
N PHE A 105 -2.01 2.05 2.76
CA PHE A 105 -2.90 1.90 3.90
C PHE A 105 -2.31 2.60 5.12
N SER A 106 -3.16 3.28 5.87
CA SER A 106 -2.83 3.91 7.14
C SER A 106 -2.61 2.85 8.23
N PRO A 107 -1.89 3.18 9.31
CA PRO A 107 -1.70 2.26 10.44
C PRO A 107 -3.03 1.73 11.00
N ALA A 108 -4.07 2.58 11.08
CA ALA A 108 -5.39 2.18 11.55
C ALA A 108 -6.09 1.17 10.62
N GLU A 109 -5.97 1.33 9.29
CA GLU A 109 -6.55 0.40 8.31
C GLU A 109 -5.87 -0.98 8.39
N LEU A 110 -4.53 -1.00 8.45
CA LEU A 110 -3.75 -2.22 8.62
C LEU A 110 -4.10 -2.93 9.93
N ARG A 111 -4.29 -2.15 11.00
CA ARG A 111 -4.66 -2.66 12.30
C ARG A 111 -6.07 -3.25 12.33
N TYR A 112 -7.03 -2.59 11.69
CA TYR A 112 -8.39 -3.12 11.55
C TYR A 112 -8.38 -4.42 10.76
N TRP A 113 -7.66 -4.46 9.64
CA TRP A 113 -7.49 -5.67 8.84
C TRP A 113 -6.91 -6.82 9.67
N LEU A 114 -5.83 -6.58 10.42
CA LEU A 114 -5.26 -7.60 11.31
C LEU A 114 -6.22 -8.04 12.42
N ALA A 115 -7.06 -7.14 12.92
CA ALA A 115 -8.07 -7.44 13.95
C ALA A 115 -9.27 -8.23 13.39
N SER A 116 -9.44 -8.33 12.07
CA SER A 116 -10.58 -8.99 11.44
C SER A 116 -10.48 -10.53 11.43
N THR A 117 -9.32 -11.09 11.77
CA THR A 117 -9.10 -12.54 11.95
C THR A 117 -8.39 -12.81 13.26
N HIS A 118 -8.60 -14.00 13.82
CA HIS A 118 -8.00 -14.34 15.10
C HIS A 118 -6.48 -14.40 14.93
N TYR A 119 -5.70 -13.93 15.93
CA TYR A 119 -4.24 -13.86 15.78
C TYR A 119 -3.59 -15.22 15.53
N ARG A 120 -4.22 -16.30 16.00
CA ARG A 120 -3.80 -17.71 15.83
C ARG A 120 -4.12 -18.29 14.45
N ASP A 121 -5.07 -17.70 13.74
CA ASP A 121 -5.40 -18.11 12.37
C ASP A 121 -4.39 -17.51 11.40
N ASN A 122 -4.36 -18.01 10.17
CA ASN A 122 -3.57 -17.39 9.10
C ASN A 122 -3.91 -15.90 8.97
N MET A 123 -2.93 -15.13 8.52
CA MET A 123 -3.11 -13.70 8.27
C MET A 123 -4.37 -13.45 7.41
N PRO A 124 -5.16 -12.39 7.67
CA PRO A 124 -6.32 -12.13 6.83
C PRO A 124 -5.86 -11.93 5.39
N PRO A 125 -6.64 -12.35 4.38
CA PRO A 125 -6.18 -12.29 3.00
C PRO A 125 -6.05 -10.82 2.55
N LEU A 126 -5.09 -10.52 1.68
CA LEU A 126 -4.83 -9.16 1.20
C LEU A 126 -6.09 -8.49 0.59
N ARG A 127 -6.93 -9.26 -0.13
CA ARG A 127 -8.19 -8.75 -0.70
C ARG A 127 -9.12 -8.12 0.34
N ALA A 128 -9.09 -8.61 1.59
CA ALA A 128 -9.92 -8.10 2.68
C ALA A 128 -9.41 -6.76 3.25
N LEU A 129 -8.25 -6.27 2.82
CA LEU A 129 -7.68 -5.01 3.30
C LEU A 129 -8.50 -3.81 2.83
N THR A 130 -9.00 -3.84 1.58
CA THR A 130 -9.90 -2.80 1.06
C THR A 130 -11.27 -2.81 1.75
N ASP A 131 -11.82 -4.00 2.03
CA ASP A 131 -13.04 -4.15 2.82
C ASP A 131 -12.86 -3.62 4.25
N SER A 132 -11.69 -3.87 4.85
CA SER A 132 -11.32 -3.39 6.18
C SER A 132 -11.21 -1.87 6.23
N ALA A 133 -10.57 -1.27 5.22
CA ALA A 133 -10.50 0.18 5.07
C ALA A 133 -11.90 0.81 4.92
N THR A 134 -12.76 0.19 4.10
CA THR A 134 -14.15 0.61 3.92
C THR A 134 -14.95 0.49 5.22
N ALA A 135 -14.77 -0.59 5.98
CA ALA A 135 -15.43 -0.78 7.27
C ALA A 135 -14.99 0.26 8.30
N LEU A 136 -13.70 0.59 8.35
CA LEU A 136 -13.18 1.63 9.23
C LEU A 136 -13.73 3.02 8.85
N GLU A 137 -13.86 3.32 7.56
CA GLU A 137 -14.45 4.59 7.11
C GLU A 137 -15.95 4.68 7.45
N ARG A 138 -16.68 3.57 7.36
CA ARG A 138 -18.06 3.49 7.86
C ARG A 138 -18.13 3.75 9.37
N LEU A 139 -17.18 3.23 10.14
CA LEU A 139 -17.11 3.48 11.58
C LEU A 139 -16.87 4.97 11.89
N ARG A 140 -15.94 5.62 11.19
CA ARG A 140 -15.66 7.06 11.30
C ARG A 140 -16.88 7.92 10.92
N SER A 141 -17.57 7.53 9.85
CA SER A 141 -18.81 8.18 9.41
C SER A 141 -19.93 8.07 10.46
N SER A 142 -20.08 6.89 11.08
CA SER A 142 -21.03 6.70 12.18
C SER A 142 -20.69 7.57 13.39
N ILE A 143 -19.41 7.64 13.79
CA ILE A 143 -18.95 8.51 14.87
C ILE A 143 -19.25 9.98 14.59
N SER A 144 -18.98 10.43 13.36
CA SER A 144 -19.23 11.83 12.96
C SER A 144 -20.72 12.18 13.04
N ARG A 145 -21.60 11.25 12.63
CA ARG A 145 -23.05 11.40 12.74
C ARG A 145 -23.52 11.48 14.19
N LEU A 146 -23.05 10.57 15.05
CA LEU A 146 -23.35 10.58 16.48
C LEU A 146 -22.90 11.88 17.14
N LYS A 147 -21.69 12.38 16.82
CA LYS A 147 -21.19 13.67 17.31
C LYS A 147 -22.08 14.84 16.89
N ALA A 148 -22.50 14.89 15.63
CA ALA A 148 -23.36 15.95 15.10
C ALA A 148 -24.78 15.92 15.70
N GLN A 149 -25.31 14.74 16.03
CA GLN A 149 -26.62 14.58 16.67
C GLN A 149 -26.58 14.94 18.17
N ASN A 150 -25.41 14.77 18.81
CA ASN A 150 -25.21 15.03 20.23
C ASN A 150 -24.92 16.52 20.57
N THR A 151 -24.87 17.44 19.60
CA THR A 151 -24.62 18.88 19.87
C THR A 151 -25.76 19.59 20.60
N ASN A 152 -26.94 18.98 20.72
CA ASN A 152 -28.12 19.54 21.40
C ASN A 152 -28.48 18.83 22.72
N GLY A 153 -27.69 17.85 23.18
CA GLY A 153 -27.98 17.07 24.38
C GLY A 153 -26.94 17.28 25.48
N GLY A 154 -27.31 18.00 26.54
CA GLY A 154 -26.53 18.00 27.77
C GLY A 154 -26.40 16.57 28.34
N LEU A 155 -25.28 16.30 29.01
CA LEU A 155 -24.95 15.05 29.70
C LEU A 155 -26.05 14.68 30.71
N ALA A 156 -27.12 14.02 30.25
CA ALA A 156 -28.19 13.56 31.12
C ALA A 156 -27.77 12.26 31.79
N GLU A 157 -27.40 12.36 33.07
CA GLU A 157 -27.30 11.21 33.97
C GLU A 157 -28.69 10.55 34.09
N SER A 158 -28.90 9.41 33.42
CA SER A 158 -30.09 8.59 33.63
C SER A 158 -29.71 7.15 33.98
N GLY A 159 -30.16 6.68 35.15
CA GLY A 159 -29.73 5.45 35.80
C GLY A 159 -30.05 4.13 35.08
N LYS A 160 -30.75 4.15 33.93
CA LYS A 160 -30.95 2.97 33.06
C LYS A 160 -29.87 2.82 31.98
N ALA A 161 -29.31 3.93 31.49
CA ALA A 161 -28.20 3.91 30.54
C ALA A 161 -26.97 3.18 31.14
N SER A 162 -26.75 3.27 32.45
CA SER A 162 -25.59 2.64 33.10
C SER A 162 -25.55 1.11 33.02
N ALA A 163 -26.70 0.41 33.08
CA ALA A 163 -26.73 -1.05 33.09
C ALA A 163 -26.51 -1.65 31.69
N SER A 164 -27.21 -1.13 30.68
CA SER A 164 -27.01 -1.52 29.26
C SER A 164 -25.59 -1.16 28.79
N VAL A 165 -25.05 0.01 29.19
CA VAL A 165 -23.66 0.39 28.91
C VAL A 165 -22.68 -0.62 29.51
N GLU A 166 -22.88 -1.04 30.76
CA GLU A 166 -22.02 -2.03 31.41
C GLU A 166 -22.13 -3.40 30.75
N GLU A 167 -23.32 -3.80 30.28
CA GLU A 167 -23.52 -5.04 29.52
C GLU A 167 -22.71 -5.04 28.22
N TRP A 168 -22.85 -4.00 27.39
CA TRP A 168 -22.09 -3.89 26.14
C TRP A 168 -20.58 -3.79 26.37
N ARG A 169 -20.17 -3.05 27.41
CA ARG A 169 -18.78 -3.00 27.88
C ARG A 169 -18.26 -4.39 28.20
N ASN A 170 -18.98 -5.14 29.03
CA ASN A 170 -18.57 -6.49 29.44
C ASN A 170 -18.53 -7.45 28.27
N ARG A 171 -19.55 -7.44 27.38
CA ARG A 171 -19.57 -8.28 26.17
C ARG A 171 -18.33 -8.07 25.30
N PHE A 172 -17.89 -6.82 25.12
CA PHE A 172 -16.70 -6.50 24.34
C PHE A 172 -15.44 -7.02 25.02
N TYR A 173 -15.24 -6.68 26.30
CA TYR A 173 -14.04 -7.06 27.03
C TYR A 173 -13.95 -8.56 27.28
N GLU A 174 -15.08 -9.27 27.40
CA GLU A 174 -15.10 -10.74 27.49
C GLU A 174 -14.49 -11.40 26.25
N GLN A 175 -14.70 -10.85 25.06
CA GLN A 175 -14.04 -11.36 23.85
C GLN A 175 -12.53 -11.13 23.90
N ILE A 176 -12.07 -10.00 24.44
CA ILE A 176 -10.63 -9.72 24.63
C ILE A 176 -10.03 -10.62 25.71
N ALA A 177 -10.77 -10.88 26.80
CA ALA A 177 -10.36 -11.80 27.85
C ALA A 177 -10.22 -13.23 27.34
N ASP A 178 -11.05 -13.62 26.37
CA ASP A 178 -11.03 -14.94 25.78
C ASP A 178 -10.08 -15.00 24.58
N ASP A 179 -8.79 -15.17 24.85
CA ASP A 179 -7.73 -15.34 23.84
C ASP A 179 -7.52 -14.13 22.91
N LEU A 180 -7.71 -12.90 23.40
CA LEU A 180 -7.60 -11.68 22.57
C LEU A 180 -8.44 -11.80 21.27
N ASN A 181 -9.69 -12.26 21.40
CA ASN A 181 -10.56 -12.51 20.25
C ASN A 181 -11.13 -11.21 19.66
N LEU A 182 -10.26 -10.47 18.97
CA LEU A 182 -10.57 -9.20 18.32
C LEU A 182 -11.66 -9.31 17.25
N PRO A 183 -11.74 -10.36 16.41
CA PRO A 183 -12.82 -10.47 15.43
C PRO A 183 -14.20 -10.47 16.09
N ARG A 184 -14.36 -11.20 17.21
CA ARG A 184 -15.61 -11.18 17.96
C ARG A 184 -15.83 -9.86 18.69
N ALA A 185 -14.76 -9.23 19.19
CA ALA A 185 -14.86 -7.90 19.78
C ALA A 185 -15.35 -6.86 18.77
N LEU A 186 -14.88 -6.92 17.51
CA LEU A 186 -15.38 -6.10 16.41
C LEU A 186 -16.86 -6.38 16.12
N THR A 187 -17.29 -7.65 16.13
CA THR A 187 -18.71 -8.00 15.99
C THR A 187 -19.55 -7.37 17.11
N VAL A 188 -19.08 -7.39 18.35
CA VAL A 188 -19.78 -6.73 19.48
C VAL A 188 -19.83 -5.22 19.29
N LEU A 189 -18.76 -4.58 18.82
CA LEU A 189 -18.72 -3.15 18.52
C LEU A 189 -19.79 -2.77 17.48
N TRP A 190 -19.85 -3.50 16.36
CA TRP A 190 -20.85 -3.23 15.31
C TRP A 190 -22.27 -3.53 15.77
N ALA A 191 -22.49 -4.61 16.53
CA ALA A 191 -23.79 -4.92 17.12
C ALA A 191 -24.23 -3.82 18.09
N MET A 192 -23.33 -3.29 18.91
CA MET A 192 -23.61 -2.16 19.80
C MET A 192 -24.03 -0.93 19.00
N LEU A 193 -23.32 -0.59 17.92
CA LEU A 193 -23.68 0.56 17.08
C LEU A 193 -25.03 0.43 16.38
N LEU A 194 -25.39 -0.78 15.95
CA LEU A 194 -26.55 -1.01 15.06
C LEU A 194 -27.80 -1.47 15.81
N GLN A 195 -27.66 -2.12 16.96
CA GLN A 195 -28.73 -2.87 17.61
C GLN A 195 -28.97 -2.45 19.06
N SER A 196 -28.08 -1.64 19.67
CA SER A 196 -28.28 -1.21 21.05
C SER A 196 -29.34 -0.12 21.20
N ASP A 197 -30.01 -0.14 22.35
CA ASP A 197 -30.96 0.88 22.80
C ASP A 197 -30.27 2.08 23.49
N LEU A 198 -28.94 2.15 23.40
CA LEU A 198 -28.13 3.21 24.01
C LEU A 198 -28.37 4.57 23.37
N ASP A 199 -28.28 5.63 24.18
CA ASP A 199 -28.21 6.99 23.66
C ASP A 199 -26.85 7.26 22.95
N ASP A 200 -26.81 8.32 22.14
CA ASP A 200 -25.63 8.62 21.33
C ASP A 200 -24.39 8.95 22.16
N ALA A 201 -24.55 9.57 23.33
CA ALA A 201 -23.45 9.88 24.23
C ALA A 201 -22.85 8.60 24.86
N SER A 202 -23.71 7.66 25.24
CA SER A 202 -23.34 6.33 25.73
C SER A 202 -22.61 5.51 24.67
N ARG A 203 -23.08 5.55 23.41
CA ARG A 203 -22.39 4.90 22.28
C ARG A 203 -21.01 5.50 22.04
N LEU A 204 -20.89 6.84 21.99
CA LEU A 204 -19.62 7.54 21.83
C LEU A 204 -18.63 7.21 22.95
N ARG A 205 -19.11 7.14 24.20
CA ARG A 205 -18.30 6.75 25.36
C ARG A 205 -17.76 5.33 25.22
N LEU A 206 -18.61 4.36 24.85
CA LEU A 206 -18.18 2.97 24.65
C LEU A 206 -17.19 2.85 23.49
N LEU A 207 -17.41 3.56 22.37
CA LEU A 207 -16.47 3.58 21.25
C LEU A 207 -15.09 4.11 21.69
N ALA A 208 -15.05 5.17 22.50
CA ALA A 208 -13.80 5.70 23.03
C ALA A 208 -13.09 4.67 23.94
N GLU A 209 -13.85 3.94 24.76
CA GLU A 209 -13.32 2.87 25.61
C GLU A 209 -12.81 1.66 24.80
N PHE A 210 -13.52 1.27 23.74
CA PHE A 210 -13.13 0.17 22.85
C PHE A 210 -11.90 0.54 22.02
N ASP A 211 -11.83 1.77 21.52
CA ASP A 211 -10.70 2.24 20.71
C ASP A 211 -9.39 2.34 21.51
N ARG A 212 -9.46 2.52 22.83
CA ARG A 212 -8.27 2.41 23.70
C ARG A 212 -7.60 1.04 23.62
N VAL A 213 -8.37 -0.03 23.34
CA VAL A 213 -7.81 -1.36 23.09
C VAL A 213 -7.50 -1.55 21.61
N LEU A 214 -8.48 -1.29 20.73
CA LEU A 214 -8.35 -1.55 19.29
C LEU A 214 -7.24 -0.71 18.65
N GLY A 215 -7.17 0.57 19.02
CA GLY A 215 -6.13 1.52 18.61
C GLY A 215 -6.25 1.95 17.15
N PHE A 216 -7.47 2.23 16.69
CA PHE A 216 -7.78 2.72 15.34
C PHE A 216 -7.73 4.26 15.22
N GLU A 217 -7.42 4.95 16.32
CA GLU A 217 -7.23 6.41 16.36
C GLU A 217 -8.48 7.16 15.86
N LEU A 218 -9.63 6.87 16.45
CA LEU A 218 -10.93 7.35 15.97
C LEU A 218 -11.23 8.82 16.32
N GLY A 219 -10.26 9.55 16.86
CA GLY A 219 -10.44 10.97 17.25
C GLY A 219 -11.53 11.15 18.32
N LEU A 220 -11.62 10.21 19.25
CA LEU A 220 -12.56 10.22 20.37
C LEU A 220 -11.78 10.64 21.63
N ASP A 221 -11.69 11.94 21.89
CA ASP A 221 -10.97 12.46 23.05
C ASP A 221 -11.65 12.09 24.37
N ASN A 222 -10.90 11.49 25.28
CA ASN A 222 -11.17 11.43 26.71
C ASN A 222 -9.80 11.28 27.40
N PRO A 223 -9.42 12.14 28.38
CA PRO A 223 -8.04 12.22 28.87
C PRO A 223 -7.52 10.83 29.28
N ALA A 224 -6.42 10.43 28.66
CA ALA A 224 -5.68 9.26 29.08
C ALA A 224 -5.09 9.54 30.48
N PRO A 225 -5.10 8.57 31.41
CA PRO A 225 -4.18 8.61 32.54
C PRO A 225 -2.77 8.63 31.98
N ALA A 226 -1.93 9.54 32.47
CA ALA A 226 -0.55 9.74 32.02
C ALA A 226 0.17 8.42 31.72
N GLU A 227 0.65 8.27 30.49
CA GLU A 227 1.50 7.15 30.12
C GLU A 227 2.76 7.14 31.00
N PRO A 228 3.18 5.98 31.53
CA PRO A 228 4.51 5.88 32.10
C PRO A 228 5.53 6.15 30.98
N LYS A 229 6.37 7.15 31.19
CA LYS A 229 7.47 7.49 30.28
C LYS A 229 8.39 6.27 30.13
N ASN A 230 8.34 5.61 28.97
CA ASN A 230 9.36 4.64 28.59
C ASN A 230 10.56 5.42 28.04
N GLU A 231 11.65 5.46 28.81
CA GLU A 231 12.93 5.99 28.31
C GLU A 231 13.48 5.06 27.21
N PRO A 232 14.00 5.61 26.10
CA PRO A 232 14.71 4.79 25.11
C PRO A 232 15.99 4.24 25.75
N THR A 233 16.07 2.91 25.87
CA THR A 233 17.26 2.22 26.33
C THR A 233 18.43 2.49 25.39
N ARG A 234 19.42 3.19 25.93
CA ARG A 234 20.70 3.53 25.30
C ARG A 234 21.48 2.24 25.03
N TYR A 235 21.82 1.96 23.78
CA TYR A 235 22.74 0.88 23.42
C TYR A 235 24.12 1.15 24.04
N PRO A 236 24.77 0.18 24.69
CA PRO A 236 26.16 0.33 25.10
C PRO A 236 27.08 0.18 23.88
N ASP A 237 27.78 1.26 23.53
CA ASP A 237 28.90 1.27 22.59
C ASP A 237 29.95 0.22 23.00
N LYS A 238 30.06 -0.87 22.25
CA LYS A 238 31.22 -1.76 22.33
C LYS A 238 32.18 -1.45 21.20
N LYS A 239 33.17 -0.61 21.55
CA LYS A 239 34.45 -0.48 20.83
C LYS A 239 35.07 -1.86 20.63
N ALA A 240 35.23 -2.27 19.38
CA ALA A 240 36.06 -3.40 19.01
C ALA A 240 37.52 -3.12 19.42
N LYS A 241 38.05 -3.92 20.33
CA LYS A 241 39.49 -4.09 20.53
C LYS A 241 39.85 -5.50 20.09
N ASN A 242 40.64 -5.59 19.01
CA ASN A 242 41.40 -6.80 18.70
C ASN A 242 42.31 -7.16 19.89
N PRO A 243 42.60 -8.45 20.05
CA PRO A 243 44.01 -8.81 20.04
C PRO A 243 44.30 -10.01 19.14
N VAL A 244 45.34 -9.82 18.32
CA VAL A 244 46.18 -10.85 17.74
C VAL A 244 47.02 -11.46 18.86
N THR A 245 47.07 -12.78 18.98
CA THR A 245 48.28 -13.59 19.29
C THR A 245 47.97 -15.07 19.05
N GLY A 246 48.75 -15.73 18.19
CA GLY A 246 48.61 -17.15 17.87
C GLY A 246 49.48 -18.09 18.70
N ARG A 247 49.28 -19.41 18.48
CA ARG A 247 50.31 -20.47 18.27
C ARG A 247 49.66 -21.86 18.25
N GLU A 248 50.10 -22.68 17.29
CA GLU A 248 50.46 -24.12 17.36
C GLU A 248 49.48 -25.13 18.02
N GLY A 249 49.13 -26.30 17.48
CA GLY A 249 49.54 -27.04 16.28
C GLY A 249 48.99 -28.49 16.30
N ALA A 250 49.36 -29.25 15.26
CA ALA A 250 49.39 -30.73 15.15
C ALA A 250 48.11 -31.59 14.94
N LYS A 251 48.00 -32.08 13.68
CA LYS A 251 47.91 -33.48 13.21
C LYS A 251 46.90 -34.48 13.83
N GLY A 252 46.03 -34.99 12.95
CA GLY A 252 45.37 -36.30 13.08
C GLY A 252 44.45 -36.63 11.90
N THR A 253 44.94 -37.42 10.94
CA THR A 253 44.17 -38.19 9.93
C THR A 253 44.57 -39.67 10.07
N PRO A 254 43.88 -40.68 9.49
CA PRO A 254 42.53 -40.75 8.90
C PRO A 254 41.74 -42.02 9.33
N ARG A 255 40.46 -42.15 8.93
CA ARG A 255 39.95 -43.41 8.34
C ARG A 255 38.60 -43.22 7.62
N MET A 256 38.59 -43.68 6.36
CA MET A 256 37.42 -43.85 5.50
C MET A 256 36.56 -45.04 5.96
N SER A 257 35.25 -44.93 5.75
CA SER A 257 34.48 -46.02 5.16
C SER A 257 33.42 -45.45 4.23
N ASP A 258 33.50 -45.90 2.97
CA ASP A 258 32.57 -45.60 1.89
C ASP A 258 31.18 -46.14 2.17
N SER A 259 30.13 -45.35 1.89
CA SER A 259 28.99 -45.88 1.15
C SER A 259 28.31 -44.80 0.32
N LYS A 260 28.16 -45.15 -0.95
CA LYS A 260 27.57 -44.39 -2.06
C LYS A 260 26.17 -43.86 -1.72
N ASN A 261 25.90 -42.58 -2.02
CA ASN A 261 24.61 -42.22 -2.62
C ASN A 261 24.64 -40.92 -3.44
N LYS A 262 23.92 -40.99 -4.56
CA LYS A 262 23.95 -40.10 -5.74
C LYS A 262 23.43 -38.68 -5.46
N PRO A 263 23.86 -37.65 -6.23
CA PRO A 263 23.24 -36.34 -6.19
C PRO A 263 21.85 -36.40 -6.85
N PHE A 264 20.82 -36.01 -6.09
CA PHE A 264 19.47 -35.77 -6.62
C PHE A 264 19.50 -34.52 -7.50
N GLN A 265 19.62 -34.70 -8.81
CA GLN A 265 19.23 -33.67 -9.77
C GLN A 265 17.71 -33.55 -9.73
N LYS A 266 17.18 -32.45 -9.17
CA LYS A 266 15.77 -32.11 -9.35
C LYS A 266 15.52 -31.85 -10.84
N LYS A 267 14.58 -32.59 -11.42
CA LYS A 267 14.16 -32.46 -12.83
C LYS A 267 13.65 -31.03 -13.12
N PRO A 268 13.89 -30.48 -14.33
CA PRO A 268 13.47 -29.12 -14.71
C PRO A 268 11.97 -28.85 -14.52
N GLN A 269 11.13 -29.87 -14.67
CA GLN A 269 9.67 -29.76 -14.60
C GLN A 269 9.13 -29.36 -13.21
N GLN A 270 9.87 -29.60 -12.11
CA GLN A 270 9.42 -29.20 -10.77
C GLN A 270 9.72 -27.72 -10.46
N ARG A 271 10.69 -27.10 -11.15
CA ARG A 271 10.95 -25.65 -11.04
C ARG A 271 9.87 -24.83 -11.74
N GLU A 272 9.40 -25.29 -12.90
CA GLU A 272 8.31 -24.65 -13.65
C GLU A 272 6.95 -24.75 -12.93
N GLN A 273 6.72 -25.83 -12.16
CA GLN A 273 5.50 -25.98 -11.37
C GLN A 273 5.50 -25.14 -10.08
N GLN A 274 6.65 -24.97 -9.42
CA GLN A 274 6.78 -24.03 -8.29
C GLN A 274 6.70 -22.57 -8.73
N GLN A 275 7.24 -22.20 -9.89
CA GLN A 275 7.13 -20.85 -10.45
C GLN A 275 5.68 -20.51 -10.87
N LYS A 276 4.95 -21.48 -11.43
CA LYS A 276 3.51 -21.32 -11.75
C LYS A 276 2.60 -21.22 -10.52
N GLU A 277 2.98 -21.81 -9.39
CA GLU A 277 2.20 -21.68 -8.14
C GLU A 277 2.47 -20.33 -7.43
N GLU A 278 3.68 -19.77 -7.51
CA GLU A 278 3.99 -18.44 -6.95
C GLU A 278 3.30 -17.29 -7.69
N THR A 279 3.02 -17.42 -8.99
CA THR A 279 2.29 -16.41 -9.77
C THR A 279 0.77 -16.40 -9.52
N GLN A 280 0.20 -17.40 -8.84
CA GLN A 280 -1.24 -17.47 -8.55
C GLN A 280 -1.70 -16.63 -7.34
N GLY A 281 -0.77 -16.06 -6.56
CA GLY A 281 -1.08 -15.27 -5.36
C GLY A 281 -1.23 -13.76 -5.56
N LEU A 282 -0.87 -13.22 -6.73
CA LEU A 282 -0.85 -11.77 -6.96
C LEU A 282 -2.26 -11.23 -7.23
N LEU A 283 -2.74 -10.33 -6.38
CA LEU A 283 -4.05 -9.69 -6.56
C LEU A 283 -4.03 -8.84 -7.83
N ARG A 284 -4.80 -9.25 -8.84
CA ARG A 284 -5.08 -8.43 -10.02
C ARG A 284 -6.33 -7.58 -9.80
N LEU A 285 -6.17 -6.28 -9.94
CA LEU A 285 -7.25 -5.30 -9.86
C LEU A 285 -8.26 -5.53 -10.99
N LYS A 286 -9.55 -5.55 -10.64
CA LYS A 286 -10.66 -5.81 -11.57
C LYS A 286 -11.33 -4.54 -12.11
N ASN A 287 -11.04 -3.39 -11.49
CA ASN A 287 -11.45 -2.08 -11.96
C ASN A 287 -10.60 -1.01 -11.26
N SER A 288 -10.62 0.22 -11.78
CA SER A 288 -9.81 1.31 -11.25
C SER A 288 -10.24 1.79 -9.86
N ARG A 289 -11.49 1.57 -9.45
CA ARG A 289 -12.07 2.11 -8.20
C ARG A 289 -11.72 1.29 -6.96
N ILE A 290 -11.20 0.08 -7.13
CA ILE A 290 -10.78 -0.79 -6.03
C ILE A 290 -9.59 -0.20 -5.26
N VAL A 291 -8.73 0.56 -5.94
CA VAL A 291 -7.58 1.18 -5.26
C VAL A 291 -8.01 2.44 -4.51
N ARG A 292 -7.41 2.65 -3.34
CA ARG A 292 -7.56 3.91 -2.58
C ARG A 292 -7.17 5.09 -3.46
N SER A 293 -7.88 6.21 -3.31
CA SER A 293 -7.48 7.48 -3.91
C SER A 293 -6.69 8.32 -2.90
N PHE A 294 -5.52 8.83 -3.31
CA PHE A 294 -4.71 9.79 -2.58
C PHE A 294 -4.85 11.21 -3.11
N LEU A 295 -5.70 11.45 -4.13
CA LEU A 295 -5.85 12.76 -4.77
C LEU A 295 -6.19 13.89 -3.77
N ARG A 296 -6.91 13.57 -2.67
CA ARG A 296 -7.26 14.52 -1.60
C ARG A 296 -6.24 14.61 -0.46
N GLU A 297 -5.18 13.81 -0.48
CA GLU A 297 -4.07 13.93 0.47
C GLU A 297 -3.09 15.01 0.03
N GLU A 298 -2.34 15.55 0.99
CA GLU A 298 -1.26 16.50 0.74
C GLU A 298 -0.19 15.91 -0.20
N ASP A 299 0.44 16.79 -0.99
CA ASP A 299 1.55 16.43 -1.87
C ASP A 299 2.74 15.93 -1.05
N ARG A 300 3.26 14.75 -1.40
CA ARG A 300 4.46 14.16 -0.79
C ARG A 300 5.68 14.18 -1.70
N PHE A 301 5.48 14.37 -2.99
CA PHE A 301 6.52 14.40 -4.01
C PHE A 301 6.32 15.61 -4.92
N ASP A 302 7.37 16.07 -5.58
CA ASP A 302 7.26 17.07 -6.65
C ASP A 302 6.53 16.45 -7.85
N PHE A 303 6.88 15.20 -8.19
CA PHE A 303 6.35 14.48 -9.35
C PHE A 303 5.93 13.06 -9.02
N THR A 304 4.81 12.62 -9.59
CA THR A 304 4.48 11.20 -9.79
C THR A 304 4.64 10.87 -11.26
N VAL A 305 5.56 9.97 -11.59
CA VAL A 305 5.68 9.40 -12.93
C VAL A 305 4.72 8.23 -13.05
N CYS A 306 3.82 8.28 -14.03
CA CYS A 306 2.87 7.23 -14.33
C CYS A 306 3.27 6.51 -15.60
N LEU A 307 3.40 5.19 -15.54
CA LEU A 307 3.69 4.31 -16.67
C LEU A 307 2.65 3.20 -16.74
N VAL A 308 2.34 2.76 -17.97
CA VAL A 308 1.45 1.62 -18.22
C VAL A 308 2.26 0.51 -18.89
N SER A 309 2.17 -0.68 -18.33
CA SER A 309 2.76 -1.90 -18.88
C SER A 309 1.67 -2.76 -19.50
N ARG A 310 1.85 -3.18 -20.76
CA ARG A 310 0.98 -4.15 -21.45
C ARG A 310 1.77 -4.87 -22.53
N GLN A 311 2.37 -6.02 -22.19
CA GLN A 311 3.18 -6.82 -23.11
C GLN A 311 4.29 -6.02 -23.85
N ASN A 312 4.93 -5.10 -23.13
CA ASN A 312 5.88 -4.11 -23.66
C ASN A 312 7.12 -3.98 -22.76
N LEU A 313 7.54 -5.12 -22.20
CA LEU A 313 8.64 -5.18 -21.26
C LEU A 313 9.97 -4.61 -21.81
N PRO A 314 10.36 -4.81 -23.09
CA PRO A 314 11.56 -4.20 -23.64
C PRO A 314 11.54 -2.67 -23.59
N GLU A 315 10.46 -2.06 -24.07
CA GLU A 315 10.22 -0.61 -24.05
C GLU A 315 10.18 -0.08 -22.62
N LEU A 316 9.46 -0.79 -21.74
CA LEU A 316 9.33 -0.45 -20.34
C LEU A 316 10.70 -0.46 -19.62
N LYS A 317 11.56 -1.46 -19.91
CA LYS A 317 12.91 -1.55 -19.34
C LYS A 317 13.76 -0.34 -19.76
N ILE A 318 13.68 0.11 -21.00
CA ILE A 318 14.43 1.30 -21.48
C ILE A 318 14.06 2.53 -20.65
N THR A 319 12.76 2.76 -20.51
CA THR A 319 12.25 3.91 -19.75
C THR A 319 12.56 3.80 -18.27
N LEU A 320 12.26 2.66 -17.63
CA LEU A 320 12.49 2.49 -16.20
C LEU A 320 13.96 2.54 -15.82
N ASN A 321 14.86 1.97 -16.62
CA ASN A 321 16.29 2.00 -16.30
C ASN A 321 16.85 3.42 -16.33
N SER A 322 16.49 4.22 -17.36
CA SER A 322 16.93 5.62 -17.44
C SER A 322 16.24 6.51 -16.42
N LEU A 323 14.94 6.29 -16.17
CA LEU A 323 14.16 6.97 -15.14
C LEU A 323 14.74 6.77 -13.74
N LEU A 324 14.91 5.51 -13.32
CA LEU A 324 15.37 5.20 -11.96
C LEU A 324 16.79 5.70 -11.71
N ALA A 325 17.66 5.66 -12.73
CA ALA A 325 18.99 6.26 -12.64
C ALA A 325 18.95 7.77 -12.39
N GLN A 326 17.98 8.49 -12.97
CA GLN A 326 17.78 9.91 -12.70
C GLN A 326 17.13 10.15 -11.34
N VAL A 327 16.11 9.37 -10.94
CA VAL A 327 15.39 9.54 -9.67
C VAL A 327 16.34 9.46 -8.47
N ILE A 328 17.34 8.58 -8.50
CA ILE A 328 18.34 8.45 -7.42
C ILE A 328 19.17 9.73 -7.26
N ASN A 329 19.44 10.44 -8.35
CA ASN A 329 20.34 11.59 -8.39
C ASN A 329 19.60 12.93 -8.48
N SER A 330 18.27 12.92 -8.55
CA SER A 330 17.48 14.13 -8.73
C SER A 330 17.44 14.95 -7.44
N LYS A 331 17.49 16.27 -7.60
CA LYS A 331 17.19 17.22 -6.50
C LYS A 331 15.70 17.26 -6.15
N ARG A 332 14.86 16.70 -7.03
CA ARG A 332 13.40 16.68 -6.89
C ARG A 332 12.95 15.36 -6.30
N THR A 333 11.89 15.44 -5.52
CA THR A 333 11.24 14.26 -4.95
C THR A 333 10.34 13.64 -6.01
N VAL A 334 10.66 12.41 -6.40
CA VAL A 334 9.93 11.70 -7.45
C VAL A 334 9.49 10.34 -6.93
N GLU A 335 8.23 10.01 -7.22
CA GLU A 335 7.74 8.63 -7.14
C GLU A 335 7.37 8.11 -8.53
N THR A 336 7.47 6.80 -8.69
CA THR A 336 7.16 6.11 -9.95
C THR A 336 6.07 5.09 -9.69
N ILE A 337 5.01 5.14 -10.50
CA ILE A 337 3.90 4.20 -10.49
C ILE A 337 3.83 3.52 -11.84
N VAL A 338 3.91 2.19 -11.83
CA VAL A 338 3.70 1.35 -13.01
C VAL A 338 2.42 0.56 -12.81
N VAL A 339 1.49 0.66 -13.74
CA VAL A 339 0.28 -0.18 -13.74
C VAL A 339 0.41 -1.21 -14.85
N ASP A 340 0.50 -2.47 -14.46
CA ASP A 340 0.62 -3.60 -15.36
C ASP A 340 -0.75 -4.20 -15.70
N LEU A 341 -1.08 -4.21 -16.99
CA LEU A 341 -2.30 -4.75 -17.56
C LEU A 341 -2.06 -6.18 -18.05
N ASN A 342 -2.29 -7.14 -17.17
CA ASN A 342 -2.16 -8.56 -17.48
C ASN A 342 -0.79 -8.97 -18.05
N GLY A 343 0.30 -8.41 -17.52
CA GLY A 343 1.67 -8.72 -17.94
C GLY A 343 2.05 -10.18 -17.71
N ALA A 344 2.96 -10.66 -18.55
CA ALA A 344 3.56 -11.98 -18.44
C ALA A 344 4.36 -12.12 -17.13
N GLU A 345 4.63 -13.36 -16.73
CA GLU A 345 5.38 -13.68 -15.50
C GLU A 345 6.73 -12.95 -15.41
N GLU A 346 7.45 -12.80 -16.54
CA GLU A 346 8.71 -12.04 -16.59
C GLU A 346 8.50 -10.56 -16.23
N THR A 347 7.43 -9.94 -16.73
CA THR A 347 7.09 -8.54 -16.45
C THR A 347 6.73 -8.36 -14.98
N THR A 348 5.90 -9.25 -14.45
CA THR A 348 5.52 -9.30 -13.04
C THR A 348 6.75 -9.39 -12.14
N THR A 349 7.63 -10.37 -12.40
CA THR A 349 8.86 -10.60 -11.64
C THR A 349 9.78 -9.38 -11.67
N TYR A 350 9.95 -8.76 -12.85
CA TYR A 350 10.75 -7.56 -13.01
C TYR A 350 10.20 -6.40 -12.17
N LEU A 351 8.89 -6.14 -12.24
CA LEU A 351 8.24 -5.06 -11.51
C LEU A 351 8.23 -5.29 -9.98
N GLN A 352 8.05 -6.53 -9.52
CA GLN A 352 8.15 -6.87 -8.11
C GLN A 352 9.58 -6.67 -7.56
N THR A 353 10.59 -6.97 -8.37
CA THR A 353 11.99 -6.72 -8.02
C THR A 353 12.22 -5.23 -7.79
N LEU A 354 11.68 -4.38 -8.67
CA LEU A 354 11.77 -2.92 -8.53
C LEU A 354 10.98 -2.39 -7.32
N ASN A 355 9.78 -2.93 -7.04
CA ASN A 355 9.01 -2.62 -5.81
C ASN A 355 9.80 -2.86 -4.53
N THR A 356 10.64 -3.89 -4.52
CA THR A 356 11.47 -4.23 -3.36
C THR A 356 12.72 -3.36 -3.29
N ALA A 357 13.32 -3.05 -4.44
CA ALA A 357 14.57 -2.30 -4.52
C ALA A 357 14.40 -0.79 -4.28
N TYR A 358 13.25 -0.20 -4.65
CA TYR A 358 13.06 1.24 -4.65
C TYR A 358 11.87 1.68 -3.79
N ARG A 359 12.14 2.45 -2.73
CA ARG A 359 11.12 2.91 -1.76
C ARG A 359 10.00 3.76 -2.39
N ASN A 360 10.32 4.52 -3.43
CA ASN A 360 9.38 5.42 -4.11
C ASN A 360 8.86 4.82 -5.42
N PHE A 361 9.01 3.51 -5.63
CA PHE A 361 8.48 2.79 -6.78
C PHE A 361 7.29 1.94 -6.35
N ARG A 362 6.23 1.94 -7.16
CA ARG A 362 5.04 1.12 -6.96
C ARG A 362 4.55 0.52 -8.26
N ALA A 363 4.56 -0.80 -8.34
CA ALA A 363 3.87 -1.56 -9.36
C ALA A 363 2.51 -2.03 -8.83
N LEU A 364 1.45 -1.77 -9.60
CA LEU A 364 0.11 -2.30 -9.38
C LEU A 364 -0.26 -3.22 -10.53
N PHE A 365 -0.86 -4.35 -10.21
CA PHE A 365 -1.20 -5.38 -11.19
C PHE A 365 -2.71 -5.40 -11.39
N ALA A 366 -3.15 -5.29 -12.64
CA ALA A 366 -4.54 -5.32 -13.02
C ALA A 366 -4.81 -6.44 -14.03
N GLU A 367 -6.09 -6.80 -14.16
CA GLU A 367 -6.57 -7.48 -15.36
C GLU A 367 -6.40 -6.54 -16.57
N ASP A 368 -6.63 -7.02 -17.79
CA ASP A 368 -6.59 -6.15 -18.96
C ASP A 368 -7.83 -5.26 -18.97
N LEU A 369 -7.73 -4.11 -18.29
CA LEU A 369 -8.79 -3.11 -18.14
C LEU A 369 -8.74 -2.03 -19.23
N GLY A 370 -7.63 -1.91 -19.96
CA GLY A 370 -7.38 -0.85 -20.94
C GLY A 370 -6.49 0.26 -20.41
N VAL A 371 -5.85 1.00 -21.31
CA VAL A 371 -4.85 2.02 -20.97
C VAL A 371 -5.44 3.17 -20.14
N ALA A 372 -6.66 3.64 -20.44
CA ALA A 372 -7.28 4.70 -19.66
C ALA A 372 -7.57 4.27 -18.20
N ALA A 373 -8.06 3.05 -18.00
CA ALA A 373 -8.27 2.50 -16.65
C ALA A 373 -6.95 2.35 -15.89
N ALA A 374 -5.86 1.96 -16.57
CA ALA A 374 -4.52 1.92 -15.97
C ALA A 374 -4.02 3.31 -15.54
N ARG A 375 -4.19 4.33 -16.40
CA ARG A 375 -3.88 5.72 -16.05
C ARG A 375 -4.70 6.19 -14.85
N ASN A 376 -6.00 5.87 -14.80
CA ASN A 376 -6.85 6.20 -13.66
C ASN A 376 -6.42 5.51 -12.36
N ILE A 377 -5.97 4.25 -12.40
CA ILE A 377 -5.35 3.57 -11.24
C ILE A 377 -4.12 4.35 -10.78
N ALA A 378 -3.25 4.75 -11.70
CA ALA A 378 -2.06 5.54 -11.38
C ALA A 378 -2.43 6.91 -10.77
N PHE A 379 -3.42 7.61 -11.33
CA PHE A 379 -3.91 8.89 -10.82
C PHE A 379 -4.42 8.76 -9.39
N ARG A 380 -5.26 7.75 -9.11
CA ARG A 380 -5.75 7.47 -7.75
C ARG A 380 -4.60 7.23 -6.78
N GLN A 381 -3.54 6.56 -7.23
CA GLN A 381 -2.41 6.22 -6.37
C GLN A 381 -1.37 7.33 -6.25
N ALA A 382 -1.47 8.40 -7.04
CA ALA A 382 -0.48 9.47 -7.09
C ALA A 382 -0.50 10.39 -5.87
N ARG A 383 0.70 10.75 -5.41
CA ARG A 383 0.95 11.63 -4.26
C ARG A 383 1.89 12.78 -4.60
N GLY A 384 2.29 12.91 -5.87
CA GLY A 384 3.11 14.01 -6.36
C GLY A 384 2.28 15.22 -6.74
N ARG A 385 2.84 16.41 -6.57
CA ARG A 385 2.18 17.67 -6.94
C ARG A 385 1.86 17.76 -8.43
N TRP A 386 2.75 17.20 -9.25
CA TRP A 386 2.58 17.06 -10.69
C TRP A 386 2.45 15.59 -11.07
N LEU A 387 1.52 15.30 -11.97
CA LEU A 387 1.44 14.02 -12.67
C LEU A 387 2.27 14.10 -13.94
N LEU A 388 3.10 13.10 -14.18
CA LEU A 388 3.88 12.94 -15.41
C LEU A 388 3.51 11.62 -16.05
N LEU A 389 2.66 11.66 -17.06
CA LEU A 389 2.30 10.49 -17.85
C LEU A 389 3.40 10.30 -18.87
N LEU A 390 4.09 9.18 -18.77
CA LEU A 390 5.17 8.85 -19.68
C LEU A 390 4.80 7.61 -20.49
N GLU A 391 5.25 7.57 -21.74
CA GLU A 391 5.15 6.41 -22.61
C GLU A 391 6.37 5.48 -22.43
N PRO A 392 6.19 4.14 -22.37
CA PRO A 392 7.30 3.18 -22.44
C PRO A 392 8.12 3.35 -23.73
N GLY A 393 9.42 3.07 -23.69
CA GLY A 393 10.31 3.16 -24.86
C GLY A 393 11.01 4.53 -25.02
N LEU A 394 10.72 5.48 -24.13
CA LEU A 394 11.44 6.74 -24.03
C LEU A 394 12.66 6.60 -23.10
N LYS A 395 13.83 6.99 -23.58
CA LYS A 395 15.05 7.07 -22.78
C LYS A 395 15.24 8.50 -22.27
N LEU A 396 15.35 8.64 -20.95
CA LEU A 396 15.54 9.94 -20.31
C LEU A 396 17.03 10.32 -20.31
N LYS A 397 17.31 11.57 -20.69
CA LYS A 397 18.63 12.19 -20.71
C LYS A 397 18.68 13.40 -19.76
N GLY A 398 19.88 13.81 -19.36
CA GLY A 398 20.09 14.98 -18.50
C GLY A 398 19.39 14.87 -17.14
N ASP A 399 18.95 16.00 -16.59
CA ASP A 399 18.12 16.09 -15.38
C ASP A 399 16.72 16.56 -15.77
N LEU A 400 15.88 15.61 -16.18
CA LEU A 400 14.52 15.90 -16.66
C LEU A 400 13.68 16.60 -15.59
N PHE A 401 13.77 16.15 -14.34
CA PHE A 401 12.90 16.62 -13.27
C PHE A 401 13.25 18.04 -12.81
N ASP A 402 14.53 18.39 -12.78
CA ASP A 402 14.93 19.77 -12.48
C ASP A 402 14.50 20.73 -13.59
N ALA A 403 14.67 20.32 -14.86
CA ALA A 403 14.21 21.10 -16.01
C ALA A 403 12.69 21.31 -16.01
N LEU A 404 11.91 20.23 -15.78
CA LEU A 404 10.45 20.31 -15.62
C LEU A 404 10.07 21.20 -14.46
N TYR A 405 10.71 21.05 -13.30
CA TYR A 405 10.42 21.86 -12.12
C TYR A 405 10.58 23.35 -12.42
N HIS A 406 11.71 23.75 -12.99
CA HIS A 406 11.97 25.15 -13.33
C HIS A 406 10.99 25.68 -14.36
N ARG A 407 10.67 24.89 -15.39
CA ARG A 407 9.73 25.30 -16.43
C ARG A 407 8.31 25.48 -15.89
N LEU A 408 7.83 24.51 -15.13
CA LEU A 408 6.48 24.53 -14.57
C LEU A 408 6.32 25.55 -13.44
N TYR A 409 7.37 25.82 -12.68
CA TYR A 409 7.36 26.86 -11.64
C TYR A 409 7.37 28.27 -12.25
N ALA A 410 8.11 28.48 -13.35
CA ALA A 410 8.14 29.78 -14.03
C ALA A 410 6.80 30.18 -14.66
N MET A 411 5.96 29.20 -15.01
CA MET A 411 4.68 29.45 -15.68
C MET A 411 3.55 29.76 -14.70
N GLU A 412 3.56 29.18 -13.49
CA GLU A 412 2.50 29.24 -12.47
C GLU A 412 1.06 28.89 -12.95
N GLU A 413 0.87 28.58 -14.23
CA GLU A 413 -0.42 28.35 -14.87
C GLU A 413 -0.86 26.88 -14.77
N TYR A 414 -2.16 26.68 -14.51
CA TYR A 414 -2.79 25.37 -14.59
C TYR A 414 -3.13 25.07 -16.05
N ALA A 415 -2.44 24.10 -16.63
CA ALA A 415 -2.58 23.70 -18.02
C ALA A 415 -2.22 22.22 -18.16
N LEU A 416 -2.54 21.66 -19.33
CA LEU A 416 -1.95 20.41 -19.78
C LEU A 416 -0.68 20.71 -20.57
N TYR A 417 0.43 20.11 -20.15
CA TYR A 417 1.73 20.28 -20.77
C TYR A 417 2.14 19.02 -21.53
N GLY A 418 2.82 19.15 -22.66
CA GLY A 418 3.28 18.02 -23.47
C GLY A 418 4.46 18.38 -24.37
N LEU A 419 5.02 17.39 -25.07
CA LEU A 419 6.21 17.61 -25.91
C LEU A 419 5.89 18.09 -27.33
N ALA A 420 4.73 17.70 -27.85
CA ALA A 420 4.30 18.03 -29.19
C ALA A 420 2.80 18.25 -29.26
N GLY A 421 2.39 19.10 -30.22
CA GLY A 421 1.00 19.38 -30.51
C GLY A 421 0.45 18.47 -31.59
N LEU A 422 -0.86 18.24 -31.55
CA LEU A 422 -1.65 17.57 -32.58
C LEU A 422 -2.73 18.51 -33.12
N LYS A 423 -2.91 18.52 -34.44
CA LYS A 423 -3.99 19.20 -35.14
C LYS A 423 -5.04 18.18 -35.59
N LEU A 424 -6.31 18.51 -35.42
CA LEU A 424 -7.41 17.70 -35.91
C LEU A 424 -7.58 17.91 -37.42
N GLU A 425 -7.30 16.88 -38.19
CA GLU A 425 -7.46 16.92 -39.65
C GLU A 425 -8.93 16.76 -40.03
N ARG A 426 -9.39 17.60 -40.97
CA ARG A 426 -10.76 17.55 -41.47
C ARG A 426 -10.80 17.42 -42.98
N GLN A 427 -11.69 16.55 -43.47
CA GLN A 427 -12.02 16.42 -44.88
C GLN A 427 -13.54 16.54 -45.02
N GLU A 428 -14.01 17.45 -45.88
CA GLU A 428 -15.44 17.74 -46.07
C GLU A 428 -16.20 18.02 -44.75
N GLY A 429 -15.54 18.69 -43.82
CA GLY A 429 -16.08 19.04 -42.49
C GLY A 429 -15.95 17.95 -41.43
N LYS A 430 -15.70 16.70 -41.81
CA LYS A 430 -15.56 15.56 -40.90
C LYS A 430 -14.13 15.37 -40.42
N ALA A 431 -13.96 15.00 -39.16
CA ALA A 431 -12.65 14.69 -38.62
C ALA A 431 -12.14 13.34 -39.16
N VAL A 432 -10.94 13.34 -39.73
CA VAL A 432 -10.35 12.16 -40.40
C VAL A 432 -9.06 11.65 -39.76
N GLY A 433 -8.39 12.48 -38.95
CA GLY A 433 -7.15 12.09 -38.29
C GLY A 433 -6.55 13.16 -37.39
N LEU A 434 -5.35 12.87 -36.90
CA LEU A 434 -4.52 13.77 -36.09
C LEU A 434 -3.12 13.83 -36.71
N SER A 435 -2.57 15.03 -36.86
CA SER A 435 -1.20 15.24 -37.34
C SER A 435 -0.41 16.20 -36.45
N LEU A 436 0.92 16.06 -36.44
CA LEU A 436 1.80 16.87 -35.61
C LEU A 436 1.74 18.36 -36.02
N THR A 437 1.72 19.24 -35.03
CA THR A 437 1.77 20.69 -35.21
C THR A 437 2.65 21.36 -34.16
N GLY A 438 3.32 22.45 -34.54
CA GLY A 438 4.15 23.28 -33.65
C GLY A 438 3.44 24.48 -33.03
N ALA A 439 2.26 24.88 -33.53
CA ALA A 439 1.52 26.05 -33.03
C ALA A 439 0.02 25.76 -32.93
N HIS A 440 -0.62 26.31 -31.88
CA HIS A 440 -2.06 26.19 -31.58
C HIS A 440 -2.61 24.76 -31.70
N PRO A 441 -2.11 23.83 -30.86
CA PRO A 441 -2.56 22.45 -30.87
C PRO A 441 -4.06 22.33 -30.56
N ASP A 442 -4.75 21.43 -31.25
CA ASP A 442 -6.09 21.01 -30.85
C ASP A 442 -6.04 19.99 -29.70
N ALA A 443 -4.95 19.21 -29.65
CA ALA A 443 -4.63 18.21 -28.63
C ALA A 443 -3.11 18.10 -28.44
N LEU A 444 -2.64 17.44 -27.38
CA LEU A 444 -1.23 17.11 -27.20
C LEU A 444 -0.95 15.63 -27.51
N GLU A 445 0.27 15.37 -27.98
CA GLU A 445 0.78 14.03 -28.22
C GLU A 445 1.15 13.33 -26.90
N GLY A 446 1.01 12.00 -26.85
CA GLY A 446 1.01 11.22 -25.62
C GLY A 446 2.37 10.72 -25.11
N SER A 447 3.49 10.99 -25.80
CA SER A 447 4.83 10.58 -25.35
C SER A 447 5.10 11.00 -23.90
N LEU A 448 4.76 12.26 -23.60
CA LEU A 448 4.78 12.81 -22.25
C LEU A 448 3.68 13.84 -22.12
N LEU A 449 2.84 13.65 -21.10
CA LEU A 449 1.93 14.69 -20.61
C LEU A 449 2.23 15.01 -19.15
N CYS A 450 2.15 16.28 -18.80
CA CYS A 450 2.34 16.75 -17.43
C CYS A 450 1.24 17.74 -17.03
N PHE A 451 0.71 17.62 -15.81
CA PHE A 451 -0.29 18.55 -15.29
C PHE A 451 -0.38 18.45 -13.75
N ARG A 452 -1.03 19.43 -13.13
CA ARG A 452 -1.22 19.48 -11.67
C ARG A 452 -2.15 18.36 -11.21
N ARG A 453 -1.73 17.59 -10.20
CA ARG A 453 -2.50 16.46 -9.67
C ARG A 453 -3.90 16.86 -9.20
N VAL A 454 -4.03 18.04 -8.58
CA VAL A 454 -5.31 18.57 -8.06
C VAL A 454 -6.40 18.67 -9.14
N LEU A 455 -6.02 18.88 -10.40
CA LEU A 455 -6.97 19.02 -11.50
C LEU A 455 -7.75 17.74 -11.81
N VAL A 456 -7.23 16.55 -11.44
CA VAL A 456 -7.96 15.29 -11.65
C VAL A 456 -9.21 15.24 -10.80
N GLU A 457 -9.14 15.66 -9.54
CA GLU A 457 -10.27 15.55 -8.60
C GLU A 457 -11.22 16.74 -8.74
N ASP A 458 -10.68 17.96 -8.87
CA ASP A 458 -11.47 19.18 -8.67
C ASP A 458 -12.08 19.72 -9.98
N GLU A 459 -11.49 19.42 -11.14
CA GLU A 459 -11.83 20.13 -12.39
C GLU A 459 -11.98 19.20 -13.61
N VAL A 460 -10.88 18.60 -14.08
CA VAL A 460 -10.81 17.86 -15.35
C VAL A 460 -11.40 16.46 -15.24
N GLY A 461 -11.20 15.78 -14.11
CA GLY A 461 -11.67 14.41 -13.93
C GLY A 461 -10.70 13.33 -14.39
N PHE A 462 -11.17 12.09 -14.26
CA PHE A 462 -10.51 10.87 -14.74
C PHE A 462 -10.70 10.68 -16.25
N MET A 463 -9.82 9.90 -16.87
CA MET A 463 -9.96 9.51 -18.29
C MET A 463 -11.15 8.57 -18.50
N ASP A 464 -11.77 8.60 -19.68
CA ASP A 464 -12.82 7.65 -20.05
C ASP A 464 -12.26 6.23 -20.20
N GLU A 465 -12.66 5.33 -19.30
CA GLU A 465 -12.15 3.96 -19.23
C GLU A 465 -12.57 3.07 -20.41
N HIS A 466 -13.46 3.55 -21.29
CA HIS A 466 -13.76 2.86 -22.54
C HIS A 466 -12.58 2.88 -23.54
N PHE A 467 -11.62 3.79 -23.38
CA PHE A 467 -10.40 3.82 -24.18
C PHE A 467 -9.45 2.69 -23.76
N ARG A 468 -9.39 1.66 -24.59
CA ARG A 468 -8.58 0.45 -24.34
C ARG A 468 -7.15 0.55 -24.88
N HIS A 469 -6.94 1.40 -25.87
CA HIS A 469 -5.68 1.66 -26.57
C HIS A 469 -5.20 3.10 -26.30
N PRO A 470 -3.92 3.48 -26.49
CA PRO A 470 -3.47 4.87 -26.34
C PRO A 470 -3.93 5.79 -27.48
N TYR A 471 -4.03 5.30 -28.73
CA TYR A 471 -4.48 6.13 -29.85
C TYR A 471 -5.79 6.89 -29.54
N ALA A 472 -5.78 8.21 -29.73
CA ALA A 472 -6.84 9.18 -29.44
C ALA A 472 -7.21 9.37 -27.94
N LEU A 473 -6.64 8.61 -27.00
CA LEU A 473 -6.89 8.79 -25.56
C LEU A 473 -6.34 10.13 -25.06
N GLU A 474 -5.09 10.45 -25.38
CA GLU A 474 -4.48 11.71 -24.96
C GLU A 474 -5.10 12.92 -25.67
N ALA A 475 -5.64 12.73 -26.87
CA ALA A 475 -6.41 13.74 -27.57
C ALA A 475 -7.76 13.99 -26.87
N ASP A 476 -8.48 12.94 -26.50
CA ASP A 476 -9.70 13.03 -25.68
C ASP A 476 -9.42 13.76 -24.36
N TYR A 477 -8.35 13.38 -23.66
CA TYR A 477 -7.98 14.03 -22.40
C TYR A 477 -7.56 15.49 -22.58
N SER A 478 -6.90 15.84 -23.69
CA SER A 478 -6.60 17.24 -24.04
C SER A 478 -7.88 18.06 -24.22
N TYR A 479 -8.93 17.48 -24.80
CA TYR A 479 -10.22 18.15 -24.94
C TYR A 479 -10.93 18.31 -23.59
N ASN A 480 -10.79 17.35 -22.66
CA ASN A 480 -11.29 17.52 -21.28
C ASN A 480 -10.67 18.76 -20.61
N PHE A 481 -9.37 19.01 -20.80
CA PHE A 481 -8.72 20.24 -20.30
C PHE A 481 -9.30 21.49 -20.96
N LYS A 482 -9.46 21.48 -22.29
CA LYS A 482 -10.02 22.62 -23.05
C LYS A 482 -11.47 22.93 -22.66
N ASP A 483 -12.29 21.91 -22.43
CA ASP A 483 -13.68 22.06 -21.98
C ASP A 483 -13.78 22.78 -20.63
N LYS A 484 -12.79 22.57 -19.76
CA LYS A 484 -12.64 23.29 -18.48
C LYS A 484 -11.94 24.64 -18.60
N GLY A 485 -11.58 25.06 -19.81
CA GLY A 485 -10.92 26.34 -20.08
C GLY A 485 -9.41 26.36 -19.82
N PHE A 486 -8.78 25.20 -19.60
CA PHE A 486 -7.33 25.12 -19.44
C PHE A 486 -6.59 25.14 -20.78
N GLY A 487 -5.39 25.71 -20.78
CA GLY A 487 -4.51 25.74 -21.94
C GLY A 487 -3.84 24.41 -22.25
N LEU A 488 -3.38 24.26 -23.50
CA LEU A 488 -2.50 23.19 -23.97
C LEU A 488 -1.13 23.77 -24.30
N MET A 489 -0.10 23.37 -23.57
CA MET A 489 1.22 24.00 -23.60
C MET A 489 2.30 23.02 -24.05
N ILE A 490 3.07 23.40 -25.07
CA ILE A 490 4.19 22.60 -25.58
C ILE A 490 5.47 22.97 -24.82
N LEU A 491 6.28 21.96 -24.48
CA LEU A 491 7.53 22.08 -23.75
C LEU A 491 8.76 21.81 -24.65
N PRO A 492 9.12 22.75 -25.55
CA PRO A 492 10.20 22.52 -26.53
C PRO A 492 11.56 22.32 -25.86
N ASP A 493 11.81 22.95 -24.71
CA ASP A 493 13.09 22.83 -24.00
C ASP A 493 13.25 21.47 -23.27
N ILE A 494 12.14 20.73 -23.13
CA ILE A 494 12.12 19.41 -22.46
C ILE A 494 12.27 18.28 -23.47
N GLU A 495 11.80 18.46 -24.70
CA GLU A 495 11.85 17.45 -25.77
C GLU A 495 13.27 16.87 -26.00
N PRO A 496 14.36 17.66 -26.02
CA PRO A 496 15.72 17.13 -26.15
C PRO A 496 16.20 16.21 -25.02
N LEU A 497 15.52 16.23 -23.86
CA LEU A 497 15.82 15.37 -22.72
C LEU A 497 15.18 13.98 -22.83
N LEU A 498 14.44 13.73 -23.91
CA LEU A 498 13.75 12.47 -24.15
C LEU A 498 14.13 11.95 -25.54
N GLU A 499 14.61 10.72 -25.59
CA GLU A 499 15.00 10.06 -26.82
C GLU A 499 14.12 8.84 -27.05
N ARG A 500 13.39 8.81 -28.18
CA ARG A 500 12.80 7.55 -28.68
C ARG A 500 13.93 6.69 -29.22
N THR A 501 14.08 5.48 -28.70
CA THR A 501 15.16 4.59 -29.14
C THR A 501 14.78 3.88 -30.43
N ASP A 502 15.62 4.02 -31.45
CA ASP A 502 15.45 3.46 -32.80
C ASP A 502 15.34 1.91 -32.83
N GLN A 503 15.71 1.25 -31.74
CA GLN A 503 15.79 -0.21 -31.62
C GLN A 503 14.42 -0.93 -31.60
N LEU A 504 13.30 -0.21 -31.41
CA LEU A 504 11.97 -0.80 -31.17
C LEU A 504 10.84 -0.31 -32.11
N GLY A 505 11.13 0.54 -33.10
CA GLY A 505 10.12 1.11 -34.00
C GLY A 505 9.50 2.43 -33.51
N THR A 506 8.45 2.92 -34.19
CA THR A 506 7.90 4.29 -34.02
C THR A 506 6.92 4.48 -32.87
N SER A 507 6.51 3.41 -32.16
CA SER A 507 5.62 3.47 -31.00
C SER A 507 5.77 2.21 -30.14
N PRO A 508 5.46 2.25 -28.85
CA PRO A 508 5.57 1.07 -27.99
C PRO A 508 4.56 0.03 -28.41
N HIS A 509 4.98 -1.23 -28.43
CA HIS A 509 4.04 -2.31 -28.61
C HIS A 509 3.07 -2.36 -27.42
N TYR A 510 1.82 -2.75 -27.63
CA TYR A 510 0.85 -2.95 -26.54
C TYR A 510 0.32 -4.37 -26.47
N GLY A 511 0.88 -5.33 -27.20
CA GLY A 511 0.44 -6.73 -27.15
C GLY A 511 -0.80 -7.04 -27.98
N PHE A 512 -1.09 -6.24 -28.99
CA PHE A 512 -2.16 -6.50 -29.95
C PHE A 512 -1.57 -7.10 -31.23
N SER A 513 -2.28 -8.03 -31.86
CA SER A 513 -1.99 -8.34 -33.27
C SER A 513 -2.30 -7.12 -34.15
N PRO A 514 -1.71 -6.99 -35.36
CA PRO A 514 -1.97 -5.85 -36.24
C PRO A 514 -3.46 -5.61 -36.53
N GLU A 515 -4.25 -6.68 -36.68
CA GLU A 515 -5.71 -6.59 -36.88
C GLU A 515 -6.45 -6.10 -35.64
N GLU A 516 -6.06 -6.58 -34.45
CA GLU A 516 -6.64 -6.12 -33.18
C GLU A 516 -6.25 -4.68 -32.89
N GLU A 517 -5.00 -4.30 -33.19
CA GLU A 517 -4.51 -2.94 -33.03
C GLU A 517 -5.33 -1.96 -33.85
N GLU A 518 -5.49 -2.22 -35.15
CA GLU A 518 -6.31 -1.38 -36.03
C GLU A 518 -7.78 -1.33 -35.55
N ARG A 519 -8.33 -2.47 -35.13
CA ARG A 519 -9.68 -2.52 -34.57
C ARG A 519 -9.83 -1.66 -33.30
N GLN A 520 -8.85 -1.70 -32.40
CA GLN A 520 -8.89 -0.90 -31.17
C GLN A 520 -8.65 0.58 -31.44
N ARG A 521 -7.71 0.92 -32.35
CA ARG A 521 -7.48 2.30 -32.80
C ARG A 521 -8.75 2.90 -33.40
N ARG A 522 -9.44 2.16 -34.27
CA ARG A 522 -10.72 2.59 -34.86
C ARG A 522 -11.80 2.79 -33.79
N LYS A 523 -11.94 1.86 -32.85
CA LYS A 523 -12.91 2.00 -31.74
C LYS A 523 -12.63 3.25 -30.90
N ASN A 524 -11.39 3.47 -30.50
CA ASN A 524 -11.00 4.66 -29.75
C ASN A 524 -11.24 5.95 -30.56
N TRP A 525 -10.97 5.93 -31.87
CA TRP A 525 -11.26 7.07 -32.75
C TRP A 525 -12.76 7.39 -32.78
N GLU A 526 -13.61 6.38 -33.00
CA GLU A 526 -15.06 6.53 -32.98
C GLU A 526 -15.57 7.04 -31.62
N LEU A 527 -14.97 6.58 -30.50
CA LEU A 527 -15.25 7.08 -29.16
C LEU A 527 -14.90 8.56 -29.03
N PHE A 528 -13.68 8.97 -29.38
CA PHE A 528 -13.24 10.37 -29.36
C PHE A 528 -14.15 11.27 -30.20
N LEU A 529 -14.48 10.87 -31.42
CA LEU A 529 -15.38 11.65 -32.28
C LEU A 529 -16.76 11.83 -31.65
N ARG A 530 -17.29 10.79 -31.00
CA ARG A 530 -18.59 10.83 -30.32
C ARG A 530 -18.55 11.70 -29.06
N SER A 531 -17.49 11.60 -28.25
CA SER A 531 -17.34 12.38 -27.01
C SER A 531 -17.43 13.90 -27.28
N TRP A 532 -16.92 14.34 -28.43
CA TRP A 532 -16.77 15.75 -28.77
C TRP A 532 -17.63 16.23 -29.95
N ASN A 533 -18.59 15.43 -30.41
CA ASN A 533 -19.46 15.74 -31.55
C ASN A 533 -18.69 16.13 -32.84
N LEU A 534 -17.67 15.34 -33.19
CA LEU A 534 -16.75 15.58 -34.32
C LEU A 534 -17.02 14.69 -35.54
N GLN A 535 -18.13 13.94 -35.55
CA GLN A 535 -18.50 12.96 -36.58
C GLN A 535 -18.82 13.55 -37.95
#